data_AF-A0ABD6EPC1-F1
#
_entry.id   AF-A0ABD6EPC1-F1
#
_cell.length_a   1.000
_cell.length_b   1.000
_cell.length_c   1.000
_cell.angle_alpha   90.00
_cell.angle_beta   90.00
_cell.angle_gamma   90.00
#
_symmetry.space_group_name_H-M   'P 1'
#
loop_
_entity.id
_entity.type
_entity.pdbx_description
1 polymer ?
#
loop_
_entity_poly.entity_id
_entity_poly.type
_entity_poly.pdbx_seq_one_letter_code
_entity_poly.pdbx_strand_id
1 'polypeptide(L)'
;MYRCAACTSSLTTFDSVDELEVHIAADHVNYVPFECEKCRFSKFPTEFALISHCTNDHGLKDFYVKYKVTPDTDRKRQEVQELLQKSVSLSTATLTFVRHAKRKRFFLQ
;
A
#
# COMPACT_ATOMS: atom_id res chain seq x y z
N MET A 1 0.22 -10.09 -6.68
CA MET A 1 0.37 -8.87 -7.49
C MET A 1 -0.92 -8.07 -7.50
N TYR A 2 -0.87 -6.93 -6.82
CA TYR A 2 -1.93 -5.94 -6.74
C TYR A 2 -1.65 -4.78 -7.70
N ARG A 3 -2.71 -4.12 -8.17
CA ARG A 3 -2.63 -2.91 -9.00
C ARG A 3 -3.30 -1.75 -8.27
N CYS A 4 -2.68 -0.58 -8.36
CA CYS A 4 -3.27 0.65 -7.83
C CYS A 4 -4.41 1.14 -8.74
N ALA A 5 -5.58 1.39 -8.16
CA ALA A 5 -6.76 1.87 -8.87
C ALA A 5 -6.68 3.37 -9.26
N ALA A 6 -5.79 4.13 -8.63
CA ALA A 6 -5.58 5.56 -8.90
C ALA A 6 -4.48 5.83 -9.93
N CYS A 7 -3.67 4.83 -10.27
CA CYS A 7 -2.66 4.94 -11.32
C CYS A 7 -3.30 4.89 -12.71
N THR A 8 -2.92 5.82 -13.59
CA THR A 8 -3.34 5.82 -15.00
C THR A 8 -2.63 4.76 -15.84
N SER A 9 -1.42 4.36 -15.43
CA SER A 9 -0.64 3.30 -16.06
C SER A 9 -0.77 2.01 -15.26
N SER A 10 -1.20 0.93 -15.90
CA SER A 10 -1.34 -0.40 -15.26
C SER A 10 -0.03 -1.18 -15.14
N LEU A 11 1.12 -0.55 -15.39
CA LEU A 11 2.43 -1.21 -15.36
C LEU A 11 2.99 -1.38 -13.95
N THR A 12 2.57 -0.55 -12.99
CA THR A 12 3.00 -0.69 -11.60
C THR A 12 2.17 -1.77 -10.91
N THR A 13 2.84 -2.81 -10.44
CA THR A 13 2.25 -3.88 -9.65
C THR A 13 3.02 -4.05 -8.35
N PHE A 14 2.30 -4.39 -7.29
CA PHE A 14 2.83 -4.54 -5.93
C PHE A 14 2.66 -6.00 -5.48
N ASP A 15 3.64 -6.54 -4.78
CA ASP A 15 3.60 -7.96 -4.41
C ASP A 15 2.73 -8.20 -3.18
N SER A 16 2.64 -7.21 -2.29
CA SER A 16 1.82 -7.23 -1.08
C SER A 16 0.81 -6.08 -1.01
N VAL A 17 -0.14 -6.20 -0.07
CA VAL A 17 -1.08 -5.11 0.26
C VAL A 17 -0.34 -3.96 0.95
N ASP A 18 0.66 -4.26 1.78
CA ASP A 18 1.45 -3.26 2.51
C ASP A 18 2.23 -2.35 1.54
N GLU A 19 2.86 -2.93 0.52
CA GLU A 19 3.56 -2.16 -0.52
C GLU A 19 2.61 -1.27 -1.32
N LEU A 20 1.41 -1.77 -1.62
CA LEU A 20 0.37 -1.00 -2.29
C LEU A 20 -0.13 0.16 -1.41
N GLU A 21 -0.32 -0.07 -0.11
CA GLU A 21 -0.73 0.98 0.84
C GLU A 21 0.33 2.08 0.95
N VAL A 22 1.61 1.71 1.07
CA VAL A 22 2.75 2.63 1.06
C VAL A 22 2.71 3.54 -0.17
N HIS A 23 2.53 2.94 -1.35
CA HIS A 23 2.42 3.68 -2.60
C HIS A 23 1.21 4.63 -2.61
N ILE A 24 0.01 4.16 -2.27
CA ILE A 24 -1.20 5.00 -2.29
C ILE A 24 -1.04 6.20 -1.34
N ALA A 25 -0.58 5.94 -0.12
CA ALA A 25 -0.41 6.99 0.89
C ALA A 25 0.63 8.04 0.48
N ALA A 26 1.77 7.62 -0.09
CA ALA A 26 2.81 8.55 -0.51
C ALA A 26 2.46 9.30 -1.81
N ASP A 27 2.09 8.57 -2.86
CA ASP A 27 2.01 9.08 -4.24
C ASP A 27 0.65 9.69 -4.60
N HIS A 28 -0.42 9.28 -3.92
CA HIS A 28 -1.78 9.75 -4.24
C HIS A 28 -2.39 10.65 -3.16
N VAL A 29 -2.15 10.34 -1.88
CA VAL A 29 -2.77 11.09 -0.76
C VAL A 29 -1.79 12.08 -0.10
N ASN A 30 -0.49 11.92 -0.34
CA ASN A 30 0.56 12.68 0.34
C ASN A 30 0.36 12.67 1.86
N TYR A 31 0.22 11.45 2.39
CA TYR A 31 0.03 11.14 3.80
C TYR A 31 1.25 10.36 4.31
N VAL A 32 2.16 11.08 4.96
CA VAL A 32 3.42 10.56 5.52
C VAL A 32 3.58 10.97 7.00
N PRO A 33 2.74 10.45 7.90
CA PRO A 33 2.65 10.95 9.27
C PRO A 33 3.77 10.44 10.19
N PHE A 34 4.47 9.36 9.81
CA PHE A 34 5.41 8.67 10.68
C PHE A 34 6.83 9.23 10.53
N GLU A 35 7.50 9.46 11.66
CA GLU A 35 8.86 10.01 11.71
C GLU A 35 9.81 8.98 12.32
N CYS A 36 11.00 8.82 11.72
CA CYS A 36 12.08 8.04 12.32
C CYS A 36 12.87 8.91 13.30
N GLU A 37 13.16 8.41 14.50
CA GLU A 37 13.89 9.17 15.52
C GLU A 37 15.39 9.36 15.20
N LYS A 38 15.95 8.48 14.36
CA LYS A 38 17.37 8.55 13.94
C LYS A 38 17.57 9.41 12.70
N CYS A 39 16.51 9.67 11.93
CA CYS A 39 16.56 10.43 10.69
C CYS A 39 15.83 11.77 10.82
N ARG A 40 16.53 12.88 10.54
CA ARG A 40 15.96 14.22 10.72
C ARG A 40 14.87 14.59 9.70
N PHE A 41 14.92 14.03 8.50
CA PHE A 41 14.05 14.42 7.39
C PHE A 41 13.24 13.26 6.80
N SER A 42 13.41 12.04 7.31
CA SER A 42 12.71 10.87 6.80
C SER A 42 11.33 10.76 7.40
N LYS A 43 10.32 10.70 6.53
CA LYS A 43 8.92 10.48 6.89
C LYS A 43 8.37 9.30 6.11
N PHE A 44 7.48 8.56 6.74
CA PHE A 44 6.99 7.30 6.21
C PHE A 44 5.45 7.31 6.14
N PRO A 45 4.87 6.69 5.11
CA PRO A 45 3.43 6.64 4.90
C PRO A 45 2.72 5.64 5.82
N THR A 46 3.37 4.54 6.17
CA THR A 46 2.82 3.45 6.98
C THR A 46 3.81 3.02 8.05
N GLU A 47 3.30 2.31 9.07
CA GLU A 47 4.15 1.66 10.08
C GLU A 47 5.07 0.62 9.44
N PHE A 48 4.58 -0.15 8.46
CA PHE A 48 5.38 -1.12 7.70
C PHE A 48 6.63 -0.46 7.09
N ALA A 49 6.47 0.69 6.43
CA ALA A 49 7.58 1.41 5.83
C ALA A 49 8.57 1.93 6.89
N LEU A 50 8.08 2.47 8.01
CA LEU A 50 8.93 2.91 9.11
C LEU A 50 9.69 1.74 9.75
N ILE A 51 9.01 0.62 10.03
CA ILE A 51 9.61 -0.58 10.63
C ILE A 51 10.72 -1.12 9.74
N SER A 52 10.43 -1.32 8.45
CA SER A 52 11.40 -1.80 7.48
C SER A 52 12.63 -0.88 7.42
N HIS A 53 12.43 0.44 7.41
CA HIS A 53 13.52 1.41 7.48
C HIS A 53 14.34 1.26 8.77
N CYS A 54 13.69 1.28 9.94
CA CYS A 54 14.38 1.18 11.23
C CYS A 54 15.16 -0.13 11.38
N THR A 55 14.62 -1.25 10.91
CA THR A 55 15.29 -2.56 11.00
C THR A 55 16.46 -2.65 10.03
N ASN A 56 16.28 -2.21 8.78
CA ASN A 56 17.28 -2.40 7.72
C ASN A 56 18.39 -1.35 7.76
N ASP A 57 18.05 -0.09 8.06
CA ASP A 57 19.00 1.03 7.99
C ASP A 57 19.65 1.36 9.34
N HIS A 58 19.02 0.95 10.45
CA HIS A 58 19.52 1.24 11.81
C HIS A 58 19.73 -0.01 12.66
N GLY A 59 19.35 -1.19 12.19
CA GLY A 59 19.51 -2.44 12.94
C GLY A 59 18.68 -2.49 14.23
N LEU A 60 17.65 -1.64 14.34
CA LEU A 60 16.83 -1.54 15.55
C LEU A 60 15.90 -2.75 15.64
N LYS A 61 15.85 -3.36 16.83
CA LYS A 61 14.90 -4.44 17.15
C LYS A 61 13.69 -3.93 17.91
N ASP A 62 13.84 -2.79 18.56
CA ASP A 62 12.84 -2.03 19.27
C ASP A 62 13.06 -0.53 19.01
N PHE A 63 11.97 0.22 18.89
CA PHE A 63 11.99 1.67 18.74
C PHE A 63 10.59 2.24 18.98
N TYR A 64 10.52 3.54 19.24
CA TYR A 64 9.24 4.24 19.38
C TYR A 64 8.77 4.77 18.02
N VAL A 65 7.48 4.61 17.75
CA VAL A 65 6.84 5.20 16.58
C VAL A 65 6.36 6.60 16.95
N LYS A 66 6.93 7.60 16.30
CA LYS A 66 6.44 8.98 16.39
C LYS A 66 5.54 9.25 15.19
N TYR A 67 4.31 9.69 15.45
CA TYR A 67 3.34 10.04 14.40
C TYR A 67 2.82 11.47 14.61
N LYS A 68 2.66 12.20 13.51
CA LYS A 68 2.11 13.56 13.51
C LYS A 68 0.62 13.54 13.22
N VAL A 69 -0.17 14.11 14.14
CA VAL A 69 -1.61 14.33 13.95
C VAL A 69 -1.89 15.78 13.54
N THR A 70 -2.77 15.93 12.57
CA THR A 70 -3.33 17.18 12.08
C THR A 70 -4.84 17.02 11.88
N PRO A 71 -5.62 18.11 11.77
CA PRO A 71 -7.06 18.02 11.50
C PRO A 71 -7.41 17.20 10.24
N ASP A 72 -6.54 17.18 9.22
CA ASP A 72 -6.71 16.39 8.00
C ASP A 72 -6.37 14.89 8.14
N THR A 73 -5.85 14.46 9.29
CA THR A 73 -5.29 13.11 9.45
C THR A 73 -6.32 12.03 9.19
N ASP A 74 -7.53 12.16 9.75
CA ASP A 74 -8.57 11.14 9.60
C ASP A 74 -9.11 11.09 8.17
N ARG A 75 -9.30 12.26 7.56
CA ARG A 75 -9.73 12.37 6.16
C ARG A 75 -8.72 11.69 5.23
N LYS A 76 -7.43 11.99 5.38
CA LYS A 76 -6.37 11.38 4.56
C LYS A 76 -6.27 9.87 4.81
N ARG A 77 -6.37 9.42 6.06
CA ARG A 77 -6.37 7.99 6.39
C ARG A 77 -7.53 7.26 5.72
N GLN A 78 -8.73 7.84 5.76
CA GLN A 78 -9.90 7.27 5.11
C GLN A 78 -9.71 7.21 3.58
N GLU A 79 -9.17 8.27 2.97
CA GLU A 79 -8.88 8.32 1.53
C GLU A 79 -7.91 7.21 1.10
N VAL A 80 -6.84 6.96 1.88
CA VAL A 80 -5.92 5.82 1.66
C VAL A 80 -6.67 4.49 1.71
N GLN A 81 -7.48 4.28 2.75
CA GLN A 81 -8.21 3.02 2.96
C GLN A 81 -9.22 2.74 1.83
N GLU A 82 -9.94 3.76 1.38
CA GLU A 82 -10.90 3.63 0.28
C GLU A 82 -10.19 3.28 -1.04
N LEU A 83 -9.06 3.92 -1.35
CA LEU A 83 -8.26 3.60 -2.54
C LEU A 83 -7.64 2.20 -2.46
N LEU A 84 -7.17 1.80 -1.29
CA LEU A 84 -6.60 0.48 -1.05
C LEU A 84 -7.66 -0.61 -1.27
N GLN A 85 -8.85 -0.46 -0.69
CA GLN A 85 -9.95 -1.40 -0.86
C GLN A 85 -10.37 -1.54 -2.33
N LYS A 86 -10.47 -0.44 -3.07
CA LYS A 86 -10.75 -0.45 -4.52
C LYS A 86 -9.69 -1.22 -5.31
N SER A 87 -8.42 -0.96 -5.00
CA SER A 87 -7.24 -1.59 -5.63
C SER A 87 -7.15 -3.10 -5.37
N VAL A 88 -7.43 -3.52 -4.14
CA VAL A 88 -7.50 -4.94 -3.75
C VAL A 88 -8.68 -5.64 -4.45
N SER A 89 -9.84 -4.99 -4.51
CA SER A 89 -11.03 -5.53 -5.19
C SER A 89 -10.79 -5.73 -6.69
N LEU A 90 -10.18 -4.75 -7.36
CA LEU A 90 -9.78 -4.84 -8.78
C LEU A 90 -8.88 -6.06 -9.05
N SER A 91 -7.89 -6.25 -8.18
CA SER A 91 -6.87 -7.30 -8.34
C SER A 91 -7.44 -8.69 -8.08
N THR A 92 -8.35 -8.82 -7.11
CA THR A 92 -9.01 -10.10 -6.75
C THR A 92 -10.13 -10.48 -7.73
N ALA A 93 -10.90 -9.53 -8.25
CA ALA A 93 -11.91 -9.77 -9.29
C ALA A 93 -11.29 -10.26 -10.62
N THR A 94 -10.07 -9.81 -10.93
CA THR A 94 -9.35 -10.29 -12.11
C THR A 94 -9.00 -11.79 -11.99
N LEU A 95 -8.70 -12.27 -10.77
CA LEU A 95 -8.34 -13.68 -10.53
C LEU A 95 -9.54 -14.64 -10.63
N THR A 96 -10.74 -14.21 -10.24
CA THR A 96 -11.96 -15.02 -10.37
C THR A 96 -12.39 -15.20 -11.82
N PHE A 97 -12.19 -14.18 -12.66
CA PHE A 97 -12.48 -14.25 -14.10
C PHE A 97 -11.51 -15.17 -14.85
N VAL A 98 -10.21 -15.13 -14.54
CA VAL A 98 -9.20 -16.04 -15.13
C VAL A 98 -9.49 -17.50 -14.77
N ARG A 99 -9.92 -17.77 -13.53
CA ARG A 99 -10.33 -19.12 -13.09
C ARG A 99 -11.54 -19.65 -13.88
N HIS A 100 -12.51 -18.80 -14.18
CA HIS A 100 -13.67 -19.17 -15.00
C HIS A 100 -13.32 -19.36 -16.49
N ALA A 101 -12.43 -18.53 -17.05
CA ALA A 101 -11.99 -18.67 -18.43
C ALA A 101 -11.17 -19.96 -18.68
N LYS A 102 -10.35 -20.40 -17.71
CA LYS A 102 -9.65 -21.70 -17.78
C LYS A 102 -10.61 -22.91 -17.74
N ARG A 103 -11.75 -22.81 -17.03
CA ARG A 103 -12.75 -23.89 -17.00
C ARG A 103 -13.53 -24.04 -18.32
N LYS A 104 -13.72 -22.97 -19.09
CA LYS A 104 -14.43 -23.03 -20.39
C LYS A 104 -13.59 -23.59 -21.55
N ARG A 105 -12.28 -23.78 -21.38
CA ARG A 105 -11.40 -24.31 -22.44
C ARG A 105 -11.30 -25.85 -22.46
N PHE A 106 -12.02 -26.54 -21.57
CA PHE A 106 -12.08 -28.01 -21.48
C PHE A 106 -13.39 -28.63 -22.00
N PHE A 107 -14.31 -27.83 -22.57
CA PHE A 107 -15.54 -28.30 -23.22
C PHE A 107 -15.55 -27.84 -24.69
N LEU A 108 -14.65 -28.42 -25.47
CA LEU A 108 -14.78 -28.55 -26.93
C LEU A 108 -14.50 -30.02 -27.23
N GLN A 109 -15.54 -30.83 -27.13
CA GLN A 109 -15.68 -32.12 -27.78
C GLN A 109 -16.92 -32.03 -28.67
#